data_AF-A0A949LUL3-F1
#
_entry.id   AF-A0A949LUL3-F1
#
_cell.length_a   1.000
_cell.length_b   1.000
_cell.length_c   1.000
_cell.angle_alpha   90.00
_cell.angle_beta   90.00
_cell.angle_gamma   90.00
#
_symmetry.space_group_name_H-M   'P 1'
#
loop_
_entity.id
_entity.type
_entity.pdbx_description
1 polymer ?
#
loop_
_entity_poly.entity_id
_entity_poly.type
_entity_poly.pdbx_seq_one_letter_code
_entity_poly.pdbx_strand_id
1 'polypeptide(L)'
;MKRQALILFCVLAAAGCGRWADLDSDAFAQGQASQERFMLDSDACQRTAENARSYSIAGLAADNVGKHTVFNRAYTACMKARGYAPRTDLANFWEAYNL
;
A
#
# COMPACT_ATOMS: atom_id res chain seq x y z
N MET A 1 -26.18 14.83 -22.24
CA MET A 1 -25.67 13.45 -22.51
C MET A 1 -24.14 13.36 -22.58
N LYS A 2 -23.42 14.20 -23.36
CA LYS A 2 -21.93 14.11 -23.46
C LYS A 2 -21.14 14.34 -22.16
N ARG A 3 -21.64 15.18 -21.23
CA ARG A 3 -20.96 15.46 -19.95
C ARG A 3 -21.08 14.32 -18.92
N GLN A 4 -22.17 13.55 -18.95
CA GLN A 4 -22.40 12.44 -18.02
C GLN A 4 -21.51 11.24 -18.34
N ALA A 5 -21.25 10.98 -19.63
CA ALA A 5 -20.33 9.92 -20.05
C ALA A 5 -18.88 10.18 -19.60
N LEU A 6 -18.44 11.45 -19.60
CA LEU A 6 -17.09 11.82 -19.17
C LEU A 6 -16.89 11.57 -17.67
N ILE A 7 -17.90 11.92 -16.86
CA ILE A 7 -17.87 11.72 -15.40
C ILE A 7 -17.81 10.22 -15.07
N LEU A 8 -18.62 9.40 -15.74
CA LEU A 8 -18.61 7.95 -15.57
C LEU A 8 -17.26 7.32 -15.96
N PHE A 9 -16.63 7.79 -17.04
CA PHE A 9 -15.32 7.29 -17.46
C PHE A 9 -14.21 7.67 -16.47
N CYS A 10 -14.23 8.88 -15.90
CA CYS A 10 -13.28 9.28 -14.86
C CYS A 10 -13.44 8.47 -13.56
N VAL A 11 -14.68 8.16 -13.16
CA VAL A 11 -14.95 7.35 -11.96
C VAL A 11 -14.53 5.89 -12.17
N LEU A 12 -14.76 5.33 -13.36
CA LEU A 12 -14.33 3.98 -13.72
C LEU A 12 -12.80 3.86 -13.87
N ALA A 13 -12.13 4.90 -14.39
CA ALA A 13 -10.67 4.95 -14.48
C ALA A 13 -10.02 5.05 -13.10
N ALA A 14 -10.60 5.81 -12.16
CA ALA A 14 -10.08 5.94 -10.79
C ALA A 14 -10.17 4.63 -9.99
N ALA A 15 -11.19 3.79 -10.25
CA ALA A 15 -11.35 2.50 -9.57
C ALA A 15 -10.34 1.43 -10.02
N GLY A 16 -9.68 1.59 -11.17
CA GLY A 16 -8.76 0.61 -11.76
C GLY A 16 -7.27 0.81 -11.43
N CYS A 17 -6.87 1.99 -10.97
CA CYS A 17 -5.45 2.32 -10.75
C CYS A 17 -4.90 1.85 -9.40
N GLY A 18 -5.76 1.62 -8.41
CA GLY A 18 -5.36 1.38 -7.02
C GLY A 18 -4.73 0.03 -6.72
N ARG A 19 -4.52 -0.85 -7.70
CA ARG A 19 -4.04 -2.24 -7.52
C ARG A 19 -2.54 -2.43 -7.77
N TRP A 20 -1.82 -1.35 -8.09
CA TRP A 20 -0.44 -1.38 -8.63
C TRP A 20 0.51 -0.41 -7.92
N ALA A 21 0.10 0.18 -6.80
CA ALA A 21 0.90 1.16 -6.08
C ALA A 21 1.53 0.55 -4.83
N ASP A 22 2.68 1.08 -4.44
CA ASP A 22 3.28 0.79 -3.15
C ASP A 22 2.41 1.40 -2.04
N LEU A 23 2.23 0.65 -0.95
CA LEU A 23 1.56 1.14 0.25
C LEU A 23 2.41 2.20 0.95
N ASP A 24 1.74 3.15 1.59
CA ASP A 24 2.37 4.17 2.42
C ASP A 24 1.63 4.33 3.77
N SER A 25 1.90 5.42 4.48
CA SER A 25 1.27 5.73 5.76
C SER A 25 -0.25 5.83 5.67
N ASP A 26 -0.81 6.22 4.52
CA ASP A 26 -2.24 6.49 4.37
C ASP A 26 -3.07 5.22 4.45
N ALA A 27 -2.45 4.06 4.21
CA ALA A 27 -3.08 2.77 4.37
C ALA A 27 -3.28 2.37 5.85
N PHE A 28 -2.56 2.97 6.80
CA PHE A 28 -2.55 2.56 8.20
C PHE A 28 -3.14 3.61 9.13
N ALA A 29 -3.80 3.14 10.20
CA ALA A 29 -4.28 4.01 11.26
C ALA A 29 -3.12 4.32 12.23
N GLN A 30 -2.88 5.61 12.47
CA GLN A 30 -1.90 6.09 13.46
C GLN A 30 -2.19 5.57 14.88
N GLY A 31 -3.47 5.34 15.22
CA GLY A 31 -3.88 4.84 16.53
C GLY A 31 -3.54 5.83 17.64
N GLN A 32 -2.81 5.38 18.66
CA GLN A 32 -2.39 6.21 19.81
C GLN A 32 -0.97 6.77 19.69
N ALA A 33 -0.22 6.44 18.63
CA ALA A 33 1.10 7.02 18.42
C ALA A 33 1.00 8.53 18.15
N SER A 34 2.05 9.30 18.46
CA SER A 34 2.15 10.67 17.95
C SER A 34 2.32 10.64 16.43
N GLN A 35 1.92 11.72 15.74
CA GLN A 35 2.07 11.81 14.30
C GLN A 35 3.54 11.67 13.88
N GLU A 36 4.44 12.33 14.61
CA GLU A 36 5.89 12.22 14.39
C GLU A 36 6.38 10.78 14.49
N ARG A 37 5.96 10.05 15.54
CA ARG A 37 6.37 8.66 15.73
C ARG A 37 5.84 7.77 14.63
N PHE A 38 4.59 7.95 14.23
CA PHE A 38 3.97 7.21 13.15
C PHE A 38 4.69 7.41 11.81
N MET A 39 5.03 8.66 11.46
CA MET A 39 5.76 8.96 10.23
C MET A 39 7.18 8.37 10.23
N LEU A 40 7.89 8.47 11.36
CA LEU A 40 9.22 7.85 11.51
C LEU A 40 9.16 6.31 11.36
N ASP A 41 8.15 5.68 11.94
CA ASP A 41 7.96 4.25 11.85
C ASP A 41 7.58 3.81 10.41
N SER A 42 6.70 4.58 9.75
CA SER A 42 6.31 4.36 8.36
C SER A 42 7.52 4.44 7.41
N ASP A 43 8.33 5.50 7.52
CA ASP A 43 9.54 5.69 6.72
C ASP A 43 10.58 4.56 6.96
N ALA A 44 10.75 4.12 8.21
CA ALA A 44 11.58 2.96 8.52
C ALA A 44 11.04 1.65 7.90
N CYS A 45 9.72 1.48 7.89
CA CYS A 45 9.08 0.33 7.25
C CYS A 45 9.18 0.39 5.72
N GLN A 46 9.11 1.58 5.10
CA GLN A 46 9.32 1.75 3.66
C GLN A 46 10.71 1.27 3.25
N ARG A 47 11.77 1.69 3.95
CA ARG A 47 13.15 1.22 3.68
C ARG A 47 13.29 -0.30 3.78
N THR A 48 12.62 -0.91 4.76
CA THR A 48 12.61 -2.37 4.92
C THR A 48 11.92 -3.06 3.74
N ALA A 49 10.81 -2.50 3.26
CA ALA A 49 10.08 -3.00 2.11
C ALA A 49 10.84 -2.80 0.79
N GLU A 50 11.54 -1.67 0.61
CA GLU A 50 12.44 -1.42 -0.52
C GLU A 50 13.57 -2.46 -0.57
N ASN A 51 14.16 -2.76 0.58
CA ASN A 51 15.18 -3.80 0.68
C ASN A 51 14.62 -5.18 0.30
N ALA A 52 13.42 -5.52 0.76
CA ALA A 52 12.76 -6.77 0.38
C ALA A 52 12.52 -6.85 -1.13
N ARG A 53 12.02 -5.78 -1.75
CA ARG A 53 11.80 -5.70 -3.20
C ARG A 53 13.10 -5.77 -4.01
N SER A 54 14.17 -5.15 -3.51
CA SER A 54 15.41 -4.97 -4.27
C SER A 54 16.42 -6.11 -4.09
N TYR A 55 16.39 -6.79 -2.95
CA TYR A 55 17.45 -7.74 -2.57
C TYR A 55 16.98 -9.14 -2.19
N SER A 56 15.67 -9.37 -1.98
CA SER A 56 15.19 -10.74 -1.78
C SER A 56 15.15 -11.50 -3.10
N ILE A 57 15.32 -12.83 -3.05
CA ILE A 57 15.16 -13.71 -4.23
C ILE A 57 13.78 -13.51 -4.87
N ALA A 58 12.73 -13.37 -4.05
CA ALA A 58 11.38 -13.11 -4.51
C ALA A 58 11.25 -11.77 -5.24
N GLY A 59 11.88 -10.71 -4.73
CA GLY A 59 11.86 -9.38 -5.37
C GLY A 59 12.67 -9.32 -6.66
N LEU A 60 13.82 -10.01 -6.71
CA LEU A 60 14.68 -10.08 -7.89
C LEU A 60 14.06 -10.90 -9.02
N ALA A 61 13.34 -11.98 -8.70
CA ALA A 61 12.68 -12.84 -9.67
C ALA A 61 11.29 -12.33 -10.12
N ALA A 62 10.76 -11.30 -9.45
CA ALA A 62 9.43 -10.78 -9.73
C ALA A 62 9.40 -9.80 -10.91
N ASP A 63 8.29 -9.82 -11.65
CA ASP A 63 7.92 -8.73 -12.55
C ASP A 63 7.50 -7.47 -11.76
N ASN A 64 7.12 -6.40 -12.46
CA ASN A 64 6.75 -5.14 -11.79
C ASN A 64 5.61 -5.33 -10.79
N VAL A 65 4.62 -6.18 -11.10
CA VAL A 65 3.47 -6.46 -10.21
C VAL A 65 3.90 -7.22 -8.96
N GLY A 66 4.72 -8.25 -9.16
CA GLY A 66 5.30 -9.03 -8.07
C GLY A 66 6.20 -8.17 -7.18
N LYS A 67 6.90 -7.18 -7.73
CA LYS A 67 7.71 -6.23 -6.96
C LYS A 67 6.87 -5.36 -6.03
N HIS A 68 5.73 -4.83 -6.50
CA HIS A 68 4.78 -4.13 -5.63
C HIS A 68 4.18 -5.06 -4.58
N THR A 69 3.91 -6.32 -4.94
CA THR A 69 3.40 -7.33 -4.00
C THR A 69 4.42 -7.63 -2.88
N VAL A 70 5.69 -7.81 -3.25
CA VAL A 70 6.80 -8.04 -2.30
C VAL A 70 6.96 -6.84 -1.37
N PHE A 71 6.95 -5.62 -1.93
CA PHE A 71 7.01 -4.39 -1.15
C PHE A 71 5.84 -4.31 -0.16
N ASN A 72 4.60 -4.40 -0.66
CA ASN A 72 3.39 -4.19 0.14
C ASN A 72 3.26 -5.22 1.26
N ARG A 73 3.68 -6.47 1.01
CA ARG A 73 3.74 -7.51 2.03
C ARG A 73 4.76 -7.19 3.12
N ALA A 74 5.97 -6.79 2.75
CA ALA A 74 7.02 -6.44 3.71
C ALA A 74 6.66 -5.20 4.53
N TYR A 75 6.13 -4.16 3.87
CA TYR A 75 5.67 -2.94 4.51
C TYR A 75 4.54 -3.22 5.51
N THR A 76 3.53 -3.99 5.09
CA THR A 76 2.39 -4.37 5.94
C THR A 76 2.82 -5.18 7.15
N ALA A 77 3.72 -6.14 6.97
CA ALA A 77 4.26 -6.93 8.08
C ALA A 77 5.00 -6.04 9.08
N CYS A 78 5.81 -5.08 8.61
CA CYS A 78 6.53 -4.13 9.46
C CYS A 78 5.58 -3.22 10.24
N MET A 79 4.58 -2.64 9.58
CA MET A 79 3.60 -1.76 10.22
C MET A 79 2.77 -2.51 11.28
N LYS A 80 2.29 -3.73 10.96
CA LYS A 80 1.58 -4.59 11.91
C LYS A 80 2.47 -4.95 13.12
N ALA A 81 3.76 -5.27 12.89
CA ALA A 81 4.71 -5.57 13.97
C ALA A 81 4.98 -4.37 14.89
N ARG A 82 4.87 -3.13 14.37
CA ARG A 82 4.96 -1.90 15.16
C ARG A 82 3.64 -1.49 15.84
N GLY A 83 2.58 -2.27 15.65
CA GLY A 83 1.28 -2.06 16.31
C GLY A 83 0.29 -1.20 15.53
N TYR A 84 0.58 -0.87 14.26
CA TYR A 84 -0.33 -0.12 13.41
C TYR A 84 -1.34 -1.04 12.73
N ALA A 85 -2.61 -0.68 12.84
CA ALA A 85 -3.69 -1.42 12.19
C ALA A 85 -3.94 -0.89 10.76
N PRO A 86 -4.24 -1.76 9.80
CA PRO A 86 -4.84 -1.37 8.54
C PRO A 86 -6.06 -0.48 8.74
N ARG A 87 -6.22 0.55 7.91
CA ARG A 87 -7.43 1.36 7.87
C ARG A 87 -8.62 0.52 7.38
N THR A 88 -9.69 0.53 8.15
CA THR A 88 -10.91 -0.24 7.86
C THR A 88 -11.77 0.38 6.77
N ASP A 89 -11.67 1.70 6.56
CA ASP A 89 -12.31 2.40 5.44
C ASP A 89 -11.67 2.07 4.08
N LEU A 90 -10.57 1.31 4.09
CA LEU A 90 -9.89 0.77 2.91
C LEU A 90 -10.03 -0.76 2.79
N ALA A 91 -11.05 -1.39 3.41
CA ALA A 91 -11.21 -2.85 3.39
C ALA A 91 -11.17 -3.48 1.98
N ASN A 92 -11.88 -2.88 1.01
CA ASN A 92 -11.88 -3.34 -0.39
C ASN A 92 -10.50 -3.25 -1.06
N PHE A 93 -9.65 -2.32 -0.58
CA PHE A 93 -8.30 -2.15 -1.07
C PHE A 93 -7.40 -3.27 -0.53
N TRP A 94 -7.50 -3.65 0.75
CA TRP A 94 -6.75 -4.78 1.32
C TRP A 94 -7.03 -6.12 0.64
N GLU A 95 -8.31 -6.39 0.31
CA GLU A 95 -8.70 -7.56 -0.47
C GLU A 95 -8.05 -7.58 -1.86
N ALA A 96 -7.90 -6.42 -2.50
CA ALA A 96 -7.26 -6.32 -3.82
C ALA A 96 -5.76 -6.65 -3.81
N TYR A 97 -5.10 -6.57 -2.64
CA TYR A 97 -3.68 -6.85 -2.46
C TYR A 97 -3.37 -8.24 -1.87
N ASN A 98 -4.37 -9.00 -1.41
CA ASN A 98 -4.18 -10.27 -0.68
C ASN A 98 -3.26 -10.12 0.57
N LEU A 99 -3.49 -9.08 1.40
CA LEU A 99 -2.65 -8.70 2.56
C LEU A 99 -3.39 -8.66 3.91
#